data_AF-U4UAE1-F1
#
_entry.id   AF-U4UAE1-F1
#
_cell.length_a   1.000
_cell.length_b   1.000
_cell.length_c   1.000
_cell.angle_alpha   90.00
_cell.angle_beta   90.00
_cell.angle_gamma   90.00
#
_symmetry.space_group_name_H-M   'P 1'
#
loop_
_entity.id
_entity.type
_entity.pdbx_description
1 polymer ?
#
loop_
_entity_poly.entity_id
_entity_poly.type
_entity_poly.pdbx_seq_one_letter_code
_entity_poly.pdbx_strand_id
1 'polypeptide(L)'
;MREIECGGTEQDLAKEYAEHEAKVEEMVFSPLQKVIENELPSILKQKHNLKKYCLDKDSASSRYHSTKKETLRDDMEEADNKVEQNRDTLAFEMFSLLARENEFSSYILQLLKLQRGYHESALKNLENIIPQLEKTIGNSQVKKVFGVSLQEHLRVTGKRLAYPLEICITTLTEFGLSEEGLFRIAGSASKVKRLKASIDSGCFSVLIPEYRDVHVLASTLKSYLRDLPEPLLTYHLHKEWMKSMQYPENQRIEVVRHLLSKLPQENRENLAYLIQFLARLTHHTENKMSSSNIAIVIAPNLLWNKDEEMNVNMGNCVTINMLVELLVKEMDTFFPDDVSGLVTIGSLLPEEELTSRNGNS
;
A
#
# COMPACT_ATOMS: atom_id res chain seq x y z
N MET A 1 -13.96 -9.35 -6.77
CA MET A 1 -14.72 -8.16 -6.31
C MET A 1 -13.85 -6.91 -6.28
N ARG A 2 -12.69 -6.91 -5.60
CA ARG A 2 -11.81 -5.71 -5.50
C ARG A 2 -11.29 -5.14 -6.84
N GLU A 3 -10.94 -5.99 -7.81
CA GLU A 3 -10.46 -5.52 -9.13
C GLU A 3 -11.58 -4.91 -9.99
N ILE A 4 -12.84 -5.33 -9.77
CA ILE A 4 -13.99 -4.87 -10.57
C ILE A 4 -14.38 -3.44 -10.17
N GLU A 5 -14.27 -3.09 -8.89
CA GLU A 5 -14.56 -1.74 -8.37
C GLU A 5 -13.49 -0.72 -8.79
N CYS A 6 -12.21 -1.09 -8.74
CA CYS A 6 -11.13 -0.22 -9.25
C CYS A 6 -11.23 0.00 -10.76
N GLY A 7 -11.52 -1.05 -11.54
CA GLY A 7 -11.68 -0.93 -12.99
C GLY A 7 -12.84 -0.02 -13.41
N GLY A 8 -13.97 -0.07 -12.70
CA GLY A 8 -15.09 0.84 -12.94
C GLY A 8 -14.73 2.30 -12.68
N THR A 9 -13.94 2.56 -11.63
CA THR A 9 -13.49 3.92 -11.28
C THR A 9 -12.57 4.51 -12.34
N GLU A 10 -11.59 3.73 -12.80
CA GLU A 10 -10.69 4.16 -13.88
C GLU A 10 -11.47 4.42 -15.17
N GLN A 11 -12.47 3.61 -15.46
CA GLN A 11 -13.35 3.79 -16.61
C GLN A 11 -14.17 5.08 -16.53
N ASP A 12 -14.70 5.41 -15.35
CA ASP A 12 -15.46 6.66 -15.13
C ASP A 12 -14.55 7.89 -15.29
N LEU A 13 -13.35 7.87 -14.70
CA LEU A 13 -12.38 8.97 -14.85
C LEU A 13 -11.90 9.13 -16.30
N ALA A 14 -11.66 8.02 -17.01
CA ALA A 14 -11.29 8.04 -18.42
C ALA A 14 -12.40 8.62 -19.29
N LYS A 15 -13.67 8.29 -18.98
CA LYS A 15 -14.83 8.85 -19.68
C LYS A 15 -14.94 10.36 -19.47
N GLU A 16 -14.80 10.84 -18.24
CA GLU A 16 -14.79 12.29 -17.92
C GLU A 16 -13.67 13.03 -18.67
N TYR A 17 -12.49 12.44 -18.75
CA TYR A 17 -11.37 13.00 -19.52
C TYR A 17 -11.68 13.08 -21.02
N ALA A 18 -12.18 12.00 -21.61
CA ALA A 18 -12.53 11.94 -23.03
C ALA A 18 -13.63 12.96 -23.38
N GLU A 19 -14.65 13.10 -22.53
CA GLU A 19 -15.70 14.11 -22.72
C GLU A 19 -15.16 15.55 -22.61
N HIS A 20 -14.21 15.80 -21.71
CA HIS A 20 -13.54 17.10 -21.60
C HIS A 20 -12.75 17.42 -22.87
N GLU A 21 -11.91 16.49 -23.36
CA GLU A 21 -11.13 16.71 -24.58
C GLU A 21 -12.04 16.97 -25.79
N ALA A 22 -13.11 16.20 -25.96
CA ALA A 22 -14.06 16.40 -27.04
C ALA A 22 -14.68 17.81 -27.04
N LYS A 23 -15.06 18.32 -25.85
CA LYS A 23 -15.62 19.68 -25.71
C LYS A 23 -14.59 20.76 -25.97
N VAL A 24 -13.34 20.58 -25.54
CA VAL A 24 -12.24 21.53 -25.81
C VAL A 24 -11.95 21.59 -27.32
N GLU A 25 -11.90 20.43 -27.97
CA GLU A 25 -11.66 20.31 -29.41
C GLU A 25 -12.74 21.07 -30.20
N GLU A 26 -14.01 20.85 -29.86
CA GLU A 26 -15.16 21.44 -30.54
C GLU A 26 -15.29 22.95 -30.28
N MET A 27 -15.20 23.38 -29.02
CA MET A 27 -15.58 24.74 -28.61
C MET A 27 -14.43 25.74 -28.58
N VAL A 28 -13.18 25.27 -28.58
CA VAL A 28 -11.99 26.13 -28.41
C VAL A 28 -11.00 25.91 -29.55
N PHE A 29 -10.55 24.68 -29.76
CA PHE A 29 -9.48 24.40 -30.71
C PHE A 29 -9.95 24.61 -32.16
N SER A 30 -11.05 23.97 -32.57
CA SER A 30 -11.60 24.06 -33.92
C SER A 30 -11.87 25.52 -34.38
N PRO A 31 -12.49 26.40 -33.56
CA PRO A 31 -12.67 27.81 -33.93
C PRO A 31 -11.35 28.59 -34.07
N LEU A 32 -10.40 28.39 -33.15
CA LEU A 32 -9.09 29.05 -33.23
C LEU A 32 -8.28 28.58 -34.43
N GLN A 33 -8.33 27.29 -34.75
CA GLN A 33 -7.65 26.72 -35.91
C GLN A 33 -8.15 27.35 -37.21
N LYS A 34 -9.47 27.58 -37.35
CA LYS A 34 -10.02 28.29 -38.53
C LYS A 34 -9.45 29.69 -38.71
N VAL A 35 -9.19 30.42 -37.63
CA VAL A 35 -8.59 31.77 -37.70
C VAL A 35 -7.13 31.67 -38.17
N ILE A 36 -6.39 30.68 -37.64
CA ILE A 36 -4.99 30.42 -38.02
C ILE A 36 -4.88 30.00 -39.49
N GLU A 37 -5.84 29.21 -40.00
CA GLU A 37 -5.78 28.66 -41.37
C GLU A 37 -6.32 29.62 -42.44
N ASN A 38 -7.26 30.51 -42.10
CA ASN A 38 -7.91 31.36 -43.09
C ASN A 38 -7.44 32.83 -43.05
N GLU A 39 -7.44 33.45 -41.87
CA GLU A 39 -7.24 34.90 -41.73
C GLU A 39 -5.76 35.27 -41.65
N LEU A 40 -4.98 34.51 -40.87
CA LEU A 40 -3.56 34.78 -40.69
C LEU A 40 -2.76 34.69 -42.02
N PRO A 41 -2.99 33.70 -42.91
CA PRO A 41 -2.29 33.64 -44.18
C PRO A 41 -2.63 34.80 -45.13
N SER A 42 -3.88 35.29 -45.10
CA SER A 42 -4.28 36.46 -45.90
C SER A 42 -3.48 37.70 -45.46
N ILE A 43 -3.43 37.98 -44.15
CA ILE A 43 -2.67 39.10 -43.59
C ILE A 43 -1.17 38.98 -43.92
N LEU A 44 -0.58 37.78 -43.77
CA LEU A 44 0.82 37.53 -44.10
C LEU A 44 1.10 37.75 -45.59
N LYS A 45 0.18 37.33 -46.48
CA LYS A 45 0.27 37.57 -47.92
C LYS A 45 0.22 39.06 -48.24
N GLN A 46 -0.71 39.81 -47.67
CA GLN A 46 -0.79 41.26 -47.90
C GLN A 46 0.44 41.98 -47.36
N LYS A 47 0.96 41.60 -46.19
CA LYS A 47 2.21 42.13 -45.66
C LYS A 47 3.40 41.88 -46.59
N HIS A 48 3.49 40.69 -47.20
CA HIS A 48 4.52 40.38 -48.17
C HIS A 48 4.38 41.23 -49.46
N ASN A 49 3.16 41.34 -49.97
CA ASN A 49 2.85 42.17 -51.15
C ASN A 49 3.21 43.63 -50.92
N LEU A 50 2.89 44.19 -49.74
CA LEU A 50 3.22 45.57 -49.40
C LEU A 50 4.72 45.82 -49.49
N LYS A 51 5.54 44.91 -48.94
CA LYS A 51 7.00 45.01 -49.03
C LYS A 51 7.48 45.02 -50.48
N LYS A 52 6.88 44.19 -51.34
CA LYS A 52 7.20 44.16 -52.78
C LYS A 52 6.81 45.46 -53.47
N TYR A 53 5.58 45.96 -53.27
CA TYR A 53 5.12 47.18 -53.93
C TYR A 53 5.89 48.42 -53.49
N CYS A 54 6.34 48.49 -52.23
CA CYS A 54 7.23 49.57 -51.78
C CYS A 54 8.56 49.58 -52.56
N LEU A 55 9.17 48.41 -52.78
CA LEU A 55 10.40 48.30 -53.58
C LEU A 55 10.17 48.70 -55.04
N ASP A 56 9.03 48.29 -55.62
CA ASP A 56 8.65 48.65 -56.98
C ASP A 56 8.45 50.17 -57.12
N LYS A 57 7.79 50.80 -56.13
CA LYS A 57 7.61 52.26 -56.04
C LYS A 57 8.96 52.99 -55.92
N ASP A 58 9.86 52.55 -55.05
CA ASP A 58 11.19 53.17 -54.88
C ASP A 58 12.01 53.11 -56.17
N SER A 59 11.92 51.97 -56.88
CA SER A 59 12.54 51.76 -58.19
C SER A 59 11.92 52.65 -59.28
N ALA A 60 10.60 52.78 -59.33
CA ALA A 60 9.91 53.65 -60.28
C ALA A 60 10.22 55.14 -60.01
N SER A 61 10.21 55.54 -58.74
CA SER A 61 10.56 56.89 -58.29
C SER A 61 12.00 57.24 -58.68
N SER A 62 12.96 56.34 -58.44
CA SER A 62 14.37 56.55 -58.83
C SER A 62 14.55 56.71 -60.35
N ARG A 63 13.81 55.93 -61.16
CA ARG A 63 13.83 56.01 -62.63
C ARG A 63 13.20 57.31 -63.16
N TYR A 64 12.13 57.78 -62.54
CA TYR A 64 11.52 59.06 -62.89
C TYR A 64 12.44 60.24 -62.55
N HIS A 65 12.97 60.29 -61.32
CA HIS A 65 13.83 61.40 -60.88
C HIS A 65 15.12 61.54 -61.70
N SER A 66 15.64 60.45 -62.26
CA SER A 66 16.84 60.47 -63.10
C SER A 66 16.60 60.94 -64.54
N THR A 67 15.44 60.67 -65.12
CA THR A 67 15.19 60.94 -66.56
C THR A 67 14.13 62.01 -66.82
N LYS A 68 13.27 62.30 -65.84
CA LYS A 68 12.15 63.27 -65.88
C LYS A 68 11.22 63.11 -67.08
N LYS A 69 11.09 61.89 -67.62
CA LYS A 69 10.15 61.60 -68.72
C LYS A 69 8.73 61.48 -68.20
N GLU A 70 7.79 62.04 -68.96
CA GLU A 70 6.36 62.06 -68.61
C GLU A 70 5.75 60.66 -68.52
N THR A 71 6.12 59.73 -69.40
CA THR A 71 5.67 58.33 -69.33
C THR A 71 6.10 57.61 -68.04
N LEU A 72 7.24 58.00 -67.45
CA LEU A 72 7.73 57.43 -66.20
C LEU A 72 7.10 58.07 -64.97
N ARG A 73 6.41 59.20 -65.15
CA ARG A 73 5.58 59.81 -64.10
C ARG A 73 4.33 58.97 -63.87
N ASP A 74 3.68 58.56 -64.96
CA ASP A 74 2.48 57.70 -64.90
C ASP A 74 2.81 56.35 -64.24
N ASP A 75 3.95 55.73 -64.60
CA ASP A 75 4.44 54.49 -63.96
C ASP A 75 4.71 54.67 -62.45
N MET A 76 5.23 55.83 -62.04
CA MET A 76 5.48 56.15 -60.64
C MET A 76 4.16 56.37 -59.87
N GLU A 77 3.21 57.10 -60.46
CA GLU A 77 1.88 57.32 -59.88
C GLU A 77 1.09 56.00 -59.78
N GLU A 78 1.20 55.10 -60.76
CA GLU A 78 0.60 53.76 -60.70
C GLU A 78 1.22 52.89 -59.59
N ALA A 79 2.54 52.92 -59.43
CA ALA A 79 3.22 52.19 -58.36
C ALA A 79 2.84 52.74 -56.97
N ASP A 80 2.66 54.05 -56.84
CA ASP A 80 2.19 54.70 -55.61
C ASP A 80 0.76 54.27 -55.24
N ASN A 81 -0.14 54.30 -56.22
CA ASN A 81 -1.52 53.85 -56.05
C ASN A 81 -1.60 52.37 -55.61
N LYS A 82 -0.73 51.50 -56.14
CA LYS A 82 -0.65 50.08 -55.73
C LYS A 82 -0.20 49.92 -54.28
N VAL A 83 0.72 50.75 -53.80
CA VAL A 83 1.16 50.73 -52.39
C VAL A 83 0.02 51.13 -51.47
N GLU A 84 -0.66 52.25 -51.76
CA GLU A 84 -1.77 52.73 -50.93
C GLU A 84 -2.94 51.74 -50.94
N GLN A 85 -3.32 51.19 -52.10
CA GLN A 85 -4.37 50.18 -52.18
C GLN A 85 -4.04 48.91 -51.37
N ASN A 86 -2.79 48.45 -51.42
CA ASN A 86 -2.38 47.27 -50.64
C ASN A 86 -2.33 47.56 -49.14
N ARG A 87 -1.91 48.78 -48.75
CA ARG A 87 -1.90 49.24 -47.37
C ARG A 87 -3.32 49.31 -46.79
N ASP A 88 -4.28 49.82 -47.55
CA ASP A 88 -5.70 49.84 -47.14
C ASP A 88 -6.26 48.42 -47.01
N THR A 89 -5.91 47.53 -47.95
CA THR A 89 -6.32 46.12 -47.88
C THR A 89 -5.74 45.42 -46.66
N LEU A 90 -4.44 45.62 -46.37
CA LEU A 90 -3.79 45.06 -45.18
C LEU A 90 -4.40 45.63 -43.89
N ALA A 91 -4.66 46.94 -43.84
CA ALA A 91 -5.29 47.58 -42.69
C ALA A 91 -6.70 47.03 -42.45
N PHE A 92 -7.50 46.85 -43.50
CA PHE A 92 -8.81 46.22 -43.42
C PHE A 92 -8.75 44.82 -42.81
N GLU A 93 -7.88 43.94 -43.34
CA GLU A 93 -7.72 42.57 -42.82
C GLU A 93 -7.27 42.56 -41.35
N MET A 94 -6.33 43.44 -40.99
CA MET A 94 -5.87 43.59 -39.61
C MET A 94 -6.97 44.11 -38.66
N PHE A 95 -7.73 45.11 -39.07
CA PHE A 95 -8.84 45.64 -38.26
C PHE A 95 -9.99 44.64 -38.14
N SER A 96 -10.28 43.87 -39.18
CA SER A 96 -11.26 42.78 -39.16
C SER A 96 -10.88 41.73 -38.12
N LEU A 97 -9.61 41.32 -38.07
CA LEU A 97 -9.12 40.38 -37.07
C LEU A 97 -9.16 40.97 -35.64
N LEU A 98 -8.71 42.22 -35.48
CA LEU A 98 -8.75 42.91 -34.18
C LEU A 98 -10.17 43.09 -33.64
N ALA A 99 -11.17 43.29 -34.50
CA ALA A 99 -12.56 43.38 -34.10
C ALA A 99 -13.08 42.11 -33.40
N ARG A 100 -12.40 40.97 -33.60
CA ARG A 100 -12.72 39.67 -32.99
C ARG A 100 -11.92 39.37 -31.72
N GLU A 101 -11.16 40.31 -31.18
CA GLU A 101 -10.37 40.13 -29.94
C GLU A 101 -11.22 39.63 -28.75
N ASN A 102 -12.45 40.12 -28.63
CA ASN A 102 -13.39 39.66 -27.61
C ASN A 102 -13.79 38.19 -27.80
N GLU A 103 -13.92 37.74 -29.04
CA GLU A 103 -14.22 36.34 -29.37
C GLU A 103 -13.04 35.43 -28.96
N PHE A 104 -11.80 35.83 -29.25
CA PHE A 104 -10.62 35.08 -28.83
C PHE A 104 -10.49 35.00 -27.31
N SER A 105 -10.76 36.11 -26.63
CA SER A 105 -10.81 36.15 -25.16
C SER A 105 -11.88 35.21 -24.61
N SER A 106 -13.01 35.09 -25.31
CA SER A 106 -14.09 34.16 -24.93
C SER A 106 -13.68 32.69 -25.08
N TYR A 107 -12.86 32.33 -26.07
CA TYR A 107 -12.34 30.96 -26.22
C TYR A 107 -11.40 30.58 -25.07
N ILE A 108 -10.52 31.49 -24.66
CA ILE A 108 -9.65 31.28 -23.48
C ILE A 108 -10.50 31.11 -22.22
N LEU A 109 -11.51 31.96 -22.03
CA LEU A 109 -12.44 31.84 -20.90
C LEU A 109 -13.20 30.50 -20.93
N GLN A 110 -13.63 30.06 -22.12
CA GLN A 110 -14.33 28.79 -22.31
C GLN A 110 -13.42 27.60 -21.96
N LEU A 111 -12.15 27.63 -22.39
CA LEU A 111 -11.15 26.62 -22.01
C LEU A 111 -11.01 26.50 -20.50
N LEU A 112 -10.83 27.62 -19.79
CA LEU A 112 -10.70 27.62 -18.34
C LEU A 112 -11.96 27.10 -17.63
N LYS A 113 -13.15 27.42 -18.16
CA LYS A 113 -14.42 26.89 -17.63
C LYS A 113 -14.55 25.38 -17.84
N LEU A 114 -14.18 24.87 -19.01
CA LEU A 114 -14.18 23.44 -19.31
C LEU A 114 -13.20 22.68 -18.42
N GLN A 115 -11.97 23.20 -18.26
CA GLN A 115 -10.96 22.64 -17.36
C GLN A 115 -11.46 22.60 -15.91
N ARG A 116 -12.04 23.71 -15.42
CA ARG A 116 -12.61 23.74 -14.07
C ARG A 116 -13.69 22.66 -13.90
N GLY A 117 -14.62 22.55 -14.84
CA GLY A 117 -15.70 21.56 -14.77
C GLY A 117 -15.18 20.12 -14.76
N TYR A 118 -14.18 19.80 -15.60
CA TYR A 118 -13.51 18.51 -15.59
C TYR A 118 -12.87 18.20 -14.23
N HIS A 119 -12.10 19.14 -13.67
CA HIS A 119 -11.45 18.94 -12.38
C HIS A 119 -12.45 18.79 -11.23
N GLU A 120 -13.53 19.56 -11.21
CA GLU A 120 -14.61 19.44 -10.22
C GLU A 120 -15.30 18.06 -10.30
N SER A 121 -15.56 17.57 -11.52
CA SER A 121 -16.18 16.26 -11.75
C SER A 121 -15.25 15.11 -11.33
N ALA A 122 -13.99 15.15 -11.77
CA ALA A 122 -12.98 14.16 -11.42
C ALA A 122 -12.72 14.10 -9.90
N LEU A 123 -12.63 15.26 -9.25
CA LEU A 123 -12.46 15.34 -7.79
C LEU A 123 -13.65 14.69 -7.07
N LYS A 124 -14.89 15.02 -7.46
CA LYS A 124 -16.09 14.43 -6.87
C LYS A 124 -16.12 12.91 -6.99
N ASN A 125 -15.69 12.35 -8.13
CA ASN A 125 -15.58 10.90 -8.30
C ASN A 125 -14.56 10.29 -7.33
N LEU A 126 -13.39 10.92 -7.18
CA LEU A 126 -12.36 10.46 -6.25
C LEU A 126 -12.80 10.55 -4.78
N GLU A 127 -13.47 11.64 -4.40
CA GLU A 127 -14.00 11.82 -3.04
C GLU A 127 -15.05 10.76 -2.66
N ASN A 128 -15.78 10.23 -3.64
CA ASN A 128 -16.74 9.15 -3.40
C ASN A 128 -16.07 7.77 -3.30
N ILE A 129 -15.06 7.49 -4.15
CA ILE A 129 -14.49 6.15 -4.29
C ILE A 129 -13.44 5.83 -3.22
N ILE A 130 -12.60 6.81 -2.85
CA ILE A 130 -11.49 6.59 -1.93
C ILE A 130 -11.99 6.08 -0.57
N PRO A 131 -12.99 6.69 0.08
CA PRO A 131 -13.49 6.19 1.36
C PRO A 131 -14.12 4.80 1.26
N GLN A 132 -14.74 4.47 0.11
CA GLN A 132 -15.29 3.14 -0.13
C GLN A 132 -14.18 2.09 -0.23
N LEU A 133 -13.11 2.39 -0.98
CA LEU A 133 -11.93 1.52 -1.08
C LEU A 133 -11.25 1.35 0.28
N GLU A 134 -11.04 2.44 1.03
CA GLU A 134 -10.49 2.39 2.38
C GLU A 134 -11.32 1.50 3.30
N LYS A 135 -12.65 1.64 3.24
CA LYS A 135 -13.58 0.79 4.01
C LYS A 135 -13.51 -0.68 3.57
N THR A 136 -13.48 -0.97 2.28
CA THR A 136 -13.38 -2.33 1.75
C THR A 136 -12.05 -3.00 2.12
N ILE A 137 -10.94 -2.27 2.04
CA ILE A 137 -9.62 -2.72 2.50
C ILE A 137 -9.62 -2.93 4.02
N GLY A 138 -10.19 -1.99 4.76
CA GLY A 138 -10.37 -2.04 6.20
C GLY A 138 -11.13 -3.30 6.64
N ASN A 139 -12.22 -3.62 5.96
CA ASN A 139 -13.12 -4.74 6.25
C ASN A 139 -12.68 -6.08 5.63
N SER A 140 -11.55 -6.11 4.91
CA SER A 140 -11.02 -7.35 4.35
C SER A 140 -10.76 -8.37 5.48
N GLN A 141 -11.47 -9.50 5.44
CA GLN A 141 -11.25 -10.62 6.36
C GLN A 141 -9.88 -11.28 6.16
N VAL A 142 -9.32 -11.17 4.95
CA VAL A 142 -7.99 -11.68 4.62
C VAL A 142 -6.99 -10.54 4.76
N LYS A 143 -6.11 -10.65 5.76
CA LYS A 143 -4.96 -9.75 5.91
C LYS A 143 -3.73 -10.57 6.27
N LYS A 144 -2.61 -10.13 5.72
CA LYS A 144 -1.30 -10.67 6.05
C LYS A 144 -1.07 -10.55 7.55
N VAL A 145 -0.58 -11.62 8.17
CA VAL A 145 -0.34 -11.73 9.61
C VAL A 145 1.15 -11.89 9.92
N PHE A 146 1.92 -12.51 9.02
CA PHE A 146 3.37 -12.63 9.19
C PHE A 146 4.08 -11.30 8.87
N GLY A 147 4.99 -10.87 9.75
CA GLY A 147 5.71 -9.60 9.57
C GLY A 147 4.90 -8.35 9.88
N VAL A 148 3.72 -8.49 10.48
CA VAL A 148 2.86 -7.38 10.92
C VAL A 148 2.91 -7.26 12.44
N SER A 149 2.79 -6.04 12.95
CA SER A 149 2.70 -5.81 14.41
C SER A 149 1.55 -6.63 15.00
N LEU A 150 1.81 -7.26 16.16
CA LEU A 150 0.80 -8.00 16.91
C LEU A 150 -0.41 -7.12 17.23
N GLN A 151 -0.17 -5.89 17.69
CA GLN A 151 -1.22 -4.95 18.04
C GLN A 151 -2.08 -4.59 16.83
N GLU A 152 -1.48 -4.31 15.68
CA GLU A 152 -2.24 -4.00 14.46
C GLU A 152 -3.04 -5.21 13.97
N HIS A 153 -2.45 -6.41 13.98
CA HIS A 153 -3.14 -7.64 13.63
C HIS A 153 -4.39 -7.86 14.49
N LEU A 154 -4.28 -7.72 15.81
CA LEU A 154 -5.39 -7.95 16.75
C LEU A 154 -6.44 -6.84 16.67
N ARG A 155 -6.03 -5.57 16.57
CA ARG A 155 -6.94 -4.43 16.39
C ARG A 155 -7.83 -4.61 15.17
N VAL A 156 -7.25 -5.10 14.08
CA VAL A 156 -7.94 -5.24 12.80
C VAL A 156 -8.81 -6.50 12.75
N THR A 157 -8.36 -7.60 13.33
CA THR A 157 -9.15 -8.85 13.37
C THR A 157 -10.20 -8.86 14.47
N GLY A 158 -10.10 -7.97 15.47
CA GLY A 158 -10.95 -7.97 16.65
C GLY A 158 -10.74 -9.19 17.56
N LYS A 159 -9.68 -9.98 17.33
CA LYS A 159 -9.35 -11.18 18.10
C LYS A 159 -8.45 -10.83 19.28
N ARG A 160 -8.49 -11.68 20.32
CA ARG A 160 -7.57 -11.62 21.48
C ARG A 160 -6.23 -12.30 21.19
N LEU A 161 -6.28 -13.41 20.45
CA LEU A 161 -5.10 -14.21 20.11
C LEU A 161 -4.74 -14.04 18.64
N ALA A 162 -3.42 -14.06 18.36
CA ALA A 162 -2.92 -13.98 17.01
C ALA A 162 -3.26 -15.26 16.25
N TYR A 163 -3.72 -15.08 15.01
CA TYR A 163 -4.22 -16.19 14.22
C TYR A 163 -3.17 -17.31 13.96
N PRO A 164 -1.89 -17.00 13.69
CA PRO A 164 -0.85 -18.03 13.59
C PRO A 164 -0.59 -18.79 14.90
N LEU A 165 -0.68 -18.12 16.05
CA LEU A 165 -0.55 -18.78 17.37
C LEU A 165 -1.72 -19.73 17.58
N GLU A 166 -2.94 -19.25 17.35
CA GLU A 166 -4.20 -19.99 17.48
C GLU A 166 -4.18 -21.29 16.66
N ILE A 167 -3.88 -21.19 15.35
CA ILE A 167 -3.83 -22.34 14.44
C ILE A 167 -2.78 -23.35 14.87
N CYS A 168 -1.54 -22.89 15.05
CA CYS A 168 -0.42 -23.79 15.29
C CYS A 168 -0.57 -24.49 16.65
N ILE A 169 -0.88 -23.74 17.71
CA ILE A 169 -0.97 -24.31 19.07
C ILE A 169 -2.15 -25.27 19.17
N THR A 170 -3.33 -24.92 18.65
CA THR A 170 -4.50 -25.82 18.69
C THR A 170 -4.22 -27.11 17.95
N THR A 171 -3.63 -27.04 16.74
CA THR A 171 -3.31 -28.23 15.94
C THR A 171 -2.22 -29.08 16.59
N LEU A 172 -1.19 -28.45 17.17
CA LEU A 172 -0.11 -29.15 17.89
C LEU A 172 -0.59 -29.78 19.19
N THR A 173 -1.55 -29.17 19.88
CA THR A 173 -2.15 -29.75 21.09
C THR A 173 -2.90 -31.04 20.77
N GLU A 174 -3.59 -31.08 19.63
CA GLU A 174 -4.35 -32.26 19.21
C GLU A 174 -3.45 -33.39 18.69
N PHE A 175 -2.46 -33.07 17.85
CA PHE A 175 -1.71 -34.09 17.10
C PHE A 175 -0.23 -34.22 17.48
N GLY A 176 0.33 -33.29 18.24
CA GLY A 176 1.79 -33.12 18.37
C GLY A 176 2.39 -33.32 19.76
N LEU A 177 1.59 -33.50 20.82
CA LEU A 177 2.10 -33.52 22.20
C LEU A 177 3.07 -34.66 22.49
N SER A 178 2.89 -35.83 21.85
CA SER A 178 3.78 -36.99 21.98
C SER A 178 4.89 -37.06 20.93
N GLU A 179 4.94 -36.12 19.98
CA GLU A 179 5.91 -36.17 18.88
C GLU A 179 7.34 -35.89 19.38
N GLU A 180 8.26 -36.80 19.09
CA GLU A 180 9.66 -36.66 19.48
C GLU A 180 10.32 -35.40 18.90
N GLY A 181 10.92 -34.59 19.79
CA GLY A 181 11.74 -33.46 19.40
C GLY A 181 10.94 -32.30 18.79
N LEU A 182 9.66 -32.15 19.13
CA LEU A 182 8.86 -31.00 18.72
C LEU A 182 9.59 -29.67 19.04
N PHE A 183 9.55 -28.70 18.11
CA PHE A 183 10.36 -27.47 18.11
C PHE A 183 11.87 -27.62 17.95
N ARG A 184 12.46 -28.78 18.27
CA ARG A 184 13.89 -29.06 18.03
C ARG A 184 14.12 -29.51 16.59
N ILE A 185 13.32 -30.45 16.09
CA ILE A 185 13.38 -30.92 14.69
C ILE A 185 12.76 -29.84 13.79
N ALA A 186 13.48 -29.48 12.73
CA ALA A 186 13.01 -28.48 11.79
C ALA A 186 12.09 -29.11 10.73
N GLY A 187 10.86 -28.60 10.60
CA GLY A 187 10.02 -28.86 9.44
C GLY A 187 10.66 -28.39 8.12
N SER A 188 10.25 -29.01 7.01
CA SER A 188 10.74 -28.66 5.66
C SER A 188 10.50 -27.18 5.34
N ALA A 189 11.55 -26.47 4.93
CA ALA A 189 11.49 -25.03 4.66
C ALA A 189 10.46 -24.65 3.57
N SER A 190 10.29 -25.47 2.54
CA SER A 190 9.30 -25.24 1.49
C SER A 190 7.87 -25.42 2.02
N LYS A 191 7.63 -26.44 2.85
CA LYS A 191 6.34 -26.65 3.51
C LYS A 191 6.01 -25.51 4.49
N VAL A 192 6.99 -25.03 5.26
CA VAL A 192 6.83 -23.87 6.15
C VAL A 192 6.45 -22.62 5.35
N LYS A 193 7.17 -22.32 4.26
CA LYS A 193 6.82 -21.18 3.38
C LYS A 193 5.38 -21.29 2.85
N ARG A 194 4.97 -22.49 2.42
CA ARG A 194 3.62 -22.74 1.93
C ARG A 194 2.56 -22.56 3.02
N LEU A 195 2.81 -23.06 4.23
CA LEU A 195 1.89 -22.91 5.36
C LEU A 195 1.75 -21.44 5.80
N LYS A 196 2.86 -20.68 5.84
CA LYS A 196 2.81 -19.24 6.09
C LYS A 196 1.93 -18.52 5.07
N ALA A 197 2.12 -18.83 3.78
CA ALA A 197 1.34 -18.25 2.70
C ALA A 197 -0.16 -18.58 2.79
N SER A 198 -0.52 -19.82 3.18
CA SER A 198 -1.93 -20.20 3.33
C SER A 198 -2.59 -19.50 4.52
N ILE A 199 -1.86 -19.27 5.62
CA ILE A 199 -2.35 -18.50 6.76
C ILE A 199 -2.52 -17.02 6.37
N ASP A 200 -1.51 -16.41 5.72
CA ASP A 200 -1.57 -15.01 5.25
C ASP A 200 -2.71 -14.77 4.24
N SER A 201 -3.04 -15.77 3.42
CA SER A 201 -4.13 -15.69 2.44
C SER A 201 -5.49 -16.07 3.00
N GLY A 202 -5.60 -16.46 4.28
CA GLY A 202 -6.84 -16.94 4.89
C GLY A 202 -7.33 -18.29 4.33
N CYS A 203 -6.48 -19.03 3.62
CA CYS A 203 -6.81 -20.33 3.00
C CYS A 203 -6.36 -21.53 3.85
N PHE A 204 -5.94 -21.31 5.09
CA PHE A 204 -5.61 -22.40 5.99
C PHE A 204 -6.86 -23.23 6.30
N SER A 205 -6.73 -24.56 6.23
CA SER A 205 -7.74 -25.50 6.71
C SER A 205 -7.07 -26.69 7.38
N VAL A 206 -7.50 -27.01 8.60
CA VAL A 206 -6.99 -28.15 9.38
C VAL A 206 -7.32 -29.50 8.74
N LEU A 207 -8.31 -29.54 7.85
CA LEU A 207 -8.72 -30.75 7.12
C LEU A 207 -7.65 -31.20 6.11
N ILE A 208 -6.86 -30.26 5.59
CA ILE A 208 -5.79 -30.53 4.63
C ILE A 208 -4.66 -31.29 5.35
N PRO A 209 -4.41 -32.58 5.03
CA PRO A 209 -3.40 -33.40 5.72
C PRO A 209 -1.99 -32.79 5.67
N GLU A 210 -1.64 -32.12 4.58
CA GLU A 210 -0.34 -31.48 4.39
C GLU A 210 -0.08 -30.32 5.36
N TYR A 211 -1.13 -29.79 6.01
CA TYR A 211 -1.03 -28.72 7.00
C TYR A 211 -1.00 -29.23 8.44
N ARG A 212 -1.09 -30.56 8.65
CA ARG A 212 -1.02 -31.20 9.98
C ARG A 212 0.37 -31.74 10.32
N ASP A 213 1.38 -31.52 9.48
CA ASP A 213 2.77 -31.87 9.75
C ASP A 213 3.29 -31.06 10.97
N VAL A 214 3.43 -31.73 12.10
CA VAL A 214 3.71 -31.12 13.41
C VAL A 214 5.06 -30.39 13.46
N HIS A 215 6.08 -30.88 12.75
CA HIS A 215 7.38 -30.21 12.67
C HIS A 215 7.31 -28.94 11.81
N VAL A 216 6.44 -28.95 10.78
CA VAL A 216 6.15 -27.76 9.97
C VAL A 216 5.35 -26.73 10.76
N LEU A 217 4.34 -27.14 11.53
CA LEU A 217 3.57 -26.27 12.42
C LEU A 217 4.47 -25.63 13.50
N ALA A 218 5.32 -26.43 14.16
CA ALA A 218 6.27 -25.94 15.16
C ALA A 218 7.28 -24.94 14.56
N SER A 219 7.84 -25.23 13.38
CA SER A 219 8.72 -24.30 12.65
C SER A 219 7.99 -23.02 12.24
N THR A 220 6.72 -23.13 11.83
CA THR A 220 5.89 -21.98 11.41
C THR A 220 5.56 -21.08 12.61
N LEU A 221 5.24 -21.67 13.77
CA LEU A 221 5.02 -20.95 15.02
C LEU A 221 6.27 -20.17 15.44
N LYS A 222 7.45 -20.81 15.43
CA LYS A 222 8.72 -20.13 15.71
C LYS A 222 9.00 -19.01 14.71
N SER A 223 8.71 -19.24 13.42
CA SER A 223 8.85 -18.19 12.40
C SER A 223 7.92 -17.02 12.67
N TYR A 224 6.67 -17.25 13.04
CA TYR A 224 5.73 -16.18 13.36
C TYR A 224 6.30 -15.27 14.46
N LEU A 225 6.70 -15.86 15.59
CA LEU A 225 7.22 -15.14 16.74
C LEU A 225 8.48 -14.31 16.39
N ARG A 226 9.41 -14.91 15.62
CA ARG A 226 10.65 -14.26 15.21
C ARG A 226 10.44 -13.18 14.14
N ASP A 227 9.44 -13.34 13.28
CA ASP A 227 9.18 -12.41 12.18
C ASP A 227 8.35 -11.19 12.64
N LEU A 228 7.92 -11.12 13.91
CA LEU A 228 7.25 -9.94 14.44
C LEU A 228 8.18 -8.71 14.34
N PRO A 229 7.65 -7.51 14.03
CA PRO A 229 8.46 -6.28 14.01
C PRO A 229 9.11 -5.94 15.37
N GLU A 230 8.52 -6.43 16.45
CA GLU A 230 9.02 -6.32 17.82
C GLU A 230 8.85 -7.68 18.53
N PRO A 231 9.82 -8.13 19.36
CA PRO A 231 9.67 -9.35 20.14
C PRO A 231 8.42 -9.36 21.00
N LEU A 232 7.87 -10.56 21.24
CA LEU A 232 6.69 -10.72 22.08
C LEU A 232 6.93 -10.18 23.50
N LEU A 233 8.16 -10.25 24.01
CA LEU A 233 8.57 -9.69 25.31
C LEU A 233 8.91 -8.19 25.27
N THR A 234 8.76 -7.53 24.12
CA THR A 234 9.01 -6.11 23.82
C THR A 234 10.47 -5.65 23.97
N TYR A 235 10.88 -4.68 23.16
CA TYR A 235 12.19 -4.04 23.33
C TYR A 235 12.23 -3.16 24.57
N HIS A 236 11.10 -2.56 24.93
CA HIS A 236 11.00 -1.65 26.08
C HIS A 236 11.45 -2.33 27.39
N LEU A 237 11.02 -3.57 27.61
CA LEU A 237 11.33 -4.33 28.82
C LEU A 237 12.62 -5.15 28.72
N HIS A 238 13.32 -5.15 27.58
CA HIS A 238 14.49 -6.00 27.32
C HIS A 238 15.52 -5.93 28.46
N LYS A 239 15.96 -4.74 28.86
CA LYS A 239 16.95 -4.56 29.93
C LYS A 239 16.46 -5.09 31.28
N GLU A 240 15.17 -4.95 31.57
CA GLU A 240 14.58 -5.46 32.82
C GLU A 240 14.50 -6.99 32.81
N TRP A 241 14.13 -7.59 31.68
CA TRP A 241 14.18 -9.05 31.50
C TRP A 241 15.57 -9.61 31.75
N MET A 242 16.61 -9.00 31.17
CA MET A 242 17.99 -9.44 31.38
C MET A 242 18.46 -9.36 32.83
N LYS A 243 17.96 -8.37 33.58
CA LYS A 243 18.26 -8.22 35.01
C LYS A 243 17.47 -9.20 35.87
N SER A 244 16.28 -9.60 35.46
CA SER A 244 15.38 -10.44 36.27
C SER A 244 16.02 -11.75 36.73
N MET A 245 16.83 -12.40 35.88
CA MET A 245 17.49 -13.67 36.21
C MET A 245 18.76 -13.51 37.04
N GLN A 246 19.24 -12.27 37.23
CA GLN A 246 20.39 -11.97 38.09
C GLN A 246 19.99 -11.85 39.57
N TYR A 247 18.69 -11.70 39.86
CA TYR A 247 18.19 -11.73 41.24
C TYR A 247 18.33 -13.14 41.85
N PRO A 248 18.42 -13.23 43.19
CA PRO A 248 18.34 -14.50 43.91
C PRO A 248 17.08 -15.29 43.55
N GLU A 249 17.19 -16.62 43.49
CA GLU A 249 16.12 -17.51 42.98
C GLU A 249 14.76 -17.28 43.67
N ASN A 250 14.76 -17.08 44.99
CA ASN A 250 13.57 -16.80 45.78
C ASN A 250 12.88 -15.46 45.47
N GLN A 251 13.54 -14.55 44.75
CA GLN A 251 12.98 -13.25 44.35
C GLN A 251 12.59 -13.22 42.87
N ARG A 252 13.07 -14.15 42.03
CA ARG A 252 12.86 -14.12 40.58
C ARG A 252 11.39 -14.16 40.19
N ILE A 253 10.59 -14.97 40.88
CA ILE A 253 9.14 -15.09 40.62
C ILE A 253 8.46 -13.72 40.77
N GLU A 254 8.73 -12.99 41.85
CA GLU A 254 8.10 -11.70 42.09
C GLU A 254 8.55 -10.64 41.07
N VAL A 255 9.84 -10.63 40.71
CA VAL A 255 10.38 -9.73 39.70
C VAL A 255 9.76 -10.01 38.33
N VAL A 256 9.70 -11.28 37.90
CA VAL A 256 9.11 -11.67 36.61
C VAL A 256 7.61 -11.34 36.58
N ARG A 257 6.88 -11.58 37.67
CA ARG A 257 5.46 -11.21 37.79
C ARG A 257 5.24 -9.71 37.61
N HIS A 258 6.08 -8.88 38.21
CA HIS A 258 6.03 -7.43 38.03
C HIS A 258 6.27 -7.03 36.57
N LEU A 259 7.23 -7.64 35.89
CA LEU A 259 7.50 -7.35 34.48
C LEU A 259 6.37 -7.82 33.56
N LEU A 260 5.77 -8.98 33.82
CA LEU A 260 4.58 -9.45 33.08
C LEU A 260 3.42 -8.46 33.21
N SER A 261 3.27 -7.80 34.37
CA SER A 261 2.22 -6.78 34.57
C SER A 261 2.42 -5.50 33.75
N LYS A 262 3.67 -5.23 33.31
CA LYS A 262 4.01 -4.08 32.45
C LYS A 262 3.90 -4.38 30.95
N LEU A 263 3.77 -5.66 30.56
CA LEU A 263 3.60 -6.01 29.15
C LEU A 263 2.27 -5.44 28.62
N PRO A 264 2.22 -5.00 27.35
CA PRO A 264 0.95 -4.75 26.68
C PRO A 264 0.03 -5.97 26.82
N GLN A 265 -1.27 -5.72 26.99
CA GLN A 265 -2.25 -6.77 27.26
C GLN A 265 -2.23 -7.84 26.17
N GLU A 266 -2.15 -7.41 24.90
CA GLU A 266 -2.06 -8.27 23.73
C GLU A 266 -0.85 -9.20 23.79
N ASN A 267 0.32 -8.65 24.11
CA ASN A 267 1.56 -9.42 24.25
C ASN A 267 1.45 -10.43 25.39
N ARG A 268 0.90 -10.02 26.53
CA ARG A 268 0.75 -10.87 27.72
C ARG A 268 -0.21 -12.03 27.48
N GLU A 269 -1.37 -11.79 26.85
CA GLU A 269 -2.35 -12.84 26.54
C GLU A 269 -1.78 -13.86 25.54
N ASN A 270 -1.10 -13.39 24.49
CA ASN A 270 -0.49 -14.27 23.50
C ASN A 270 0.72 -15.04 24.07
N LEU A 271 1.48 -14.43 24.99
CA LEU A 271 2.54 -15.11 25.73
C LEU A 271 1.96 -16.17 26.67
N ALA A 272 0.90 -15.87 27.41
CA ALA A 272 0.24 -16.81 28.30
C ALA A 272 -0.22 -18.06 27.55
N TYR A 273 -0.89 -17.87 26.40
CA TYR A 273 -1.36 -18.97 25.55
C TYR A 273 -0.21 -19.86 25.04
N LEU A 274 0.91 -19.25 24.62
CA LEU A 274 2.10 -19.99 24.23
C LEU A 274 2.72 -20.77 25.41
N ILE A 275 2.92 -20.12 26.56
CA ILE A 275 3.59 -20.72 27.72
C ILE A 275 2.74 -21.87 28.31
N GLN A 276 1.41 -21.74 28.34
CA GLN A 276 0.50 -22.81 28.74
C GLN A 276 0.65 -24.06 27.88
N PHE A 277 0.68 -23.89 26.56
CA PHE A 277 0.92 -25.00 25.64
C PHE A 277 2.30 -25.65 25.86
N LEU A 278 3.35 -24.83 26.02
CA LEU A 278 4.70 -25.34 26.26
C LEU A 278 4.82 -26.08 27.60
N ALA A 279 4.16 -25.59 28.67
CA ALA A 279 4.09 -26.28 29.95
C ALA A 279 3.40 -27.65 29.80
N ARG A 280 2.26 -27.68 29.11
CA ARG A 280 1.58 -28.95 28.79
C ARG A 280 2.47 -29.91 28.01
N LEU A 281 3.24 -29.42 27.04
CA LEU A 281 4.19 -30.23 26.27
C LEU A 281 5.21 -30.92 27.19
N THR A 282 5.70 -30.25 28.24
CA THR A 282 6.68 -30.85 29.17
C THR A 282 6.14 -32.03 29.99
N HIS A 283 4.82 -32.16 30.13
CA HIS A 283 4.20 -33.28 30.84
C HIS A 283 4.23 -34.59 30.02
N HIS A 284 4.46 -34.51 28.71
CA HIS A 284 4.52 -35.68 27.82
C HIS A 284 5.97 -36.14 27.62
N THR A 285 6.44 -37.11 28.39
CA THR A 285 7.85 -37.55 28.34
C THR A 285 8.28 -38.16 27.01
N GLU A 286 7.33 -38.70 26.24
CA GLU A 286 7.56 -39.32 24.92
C GLU A 286 8.19 -38.35 23.91
N ASN A 287 7.86 -37.06 24.00
CA ASN A 287 8.41 -36.05 23.09
C ASN A 287 9.88 -35.69 23.37
N LYS A 288 10.42 -36.09 24.53
CA LYS A 288 11.80 -35.81 25.00
C LYS A 288 12.16 -34.31 25.12
N MET A 289 11.16 -33.45 25.24
CA MET A 289 11.31 -31.99 25.37
C MET A 289 11.07 -31.55 26.82
N SER A 290 12.15 -31.45 27.60
CA SER A 290 12.11 -30.83 28.93
C SER A 290 11.91 -29.31 28.84
N SER A 291 11.54 -28.66 29.96
CA SER A 291 11.44 -27.20 30.05
C SER A 291 12.73 -26.49 29.59
N SER A 292 13.89 -27.06 29.90
CA SER A 292 15.19 -26.54 29.47
C SER A 292 15.41 -26.72 27.95
N ASN A 293 15.08 -27.89 27.39
CA ASN A 293 15.16 -28.14 25.95
C ASN A 293 14.23 -27.22 25.15
N ILE A 294 13.01 -26.98 25.64
CA ILE A 294 12.05 -26.05 25.05
C ILE A 294 12.60 -24.63 25.10
N ALA A 295 13.11 -24.20 26.25
CA ALA A 295 13.62 -22.85 26.42
C ALA A 295 14.72 -22.53 25.40
N ILE A 296 15.68 -23.43 25.19
CA ILE A 296 16.76 -23.26 24.20
C ILE A 296 16.24 -22.93 22.79
N VAL A 297 15.15 -23.58 22.36
CA VAL A 297 14.64 -23.42 20.99
C VAL A 297 13.59 -22.33 20.83
N ILE A 298 12.89 -21.97 21.90
CA ILE A 298 11.82 -20.94 21.89
C ILE A 298 12.36 -19.56 22.25
N ALA A 299 13.23 -19.44 23.25
CA ALA A 299 13.74 -18.16 23.76
C ALA A 299 14.26 -17.19 22.68
N PRO A 300 15.04 -17.64 21.66
CA PRO A 300 15.52 -16.75 20.61
C PRO A 300 14.41 -16.12 19.76
N ASN A 301 13.19 -16.68 19.80
CA ASN A 301 12.03 -16.16 19.09
C ASN A 301 11.12 -15.31 19.98
N LEU A 302 11.42 -15.16 21.28
CA LEU A 302 10.60 -14.36 22.22
C LEU A 302 11.24 -13.03 22.59
N LEU A 303 12.57 -12.95 22.54
CA LEU A 303 13.33 -11.73 22.79
C LEU A 303 14.64 -11.77 22.00
N TRP A 304 14.88 -10.72 21.21
CA TRP A 304 16.13 -10.48 20.50
C TRP A 304 16.49 -8.99 20.61
N ASN A 305 17.71 -8.61 20.21
CA ASN A 305 18.18 -7.23 20.27
C ASN A 305 17.92 -6.50 18.95
N LYS A 306 17.60 -5.21 18.99
CA LYS A 306 17.24 -4.40 17.80
C LYS A 306 18.45 -4.10 16.91
N ASP A 307 19.64 -4.07 17.50
CA ASP A 307 20.89 -3.64 16.85
C ASP A 307 21.83 -4.80 16.47
N GLU A 308 21.38 -6.06 16.56
CA GLU A 308 22.25 -7.22 16.30
C GLU A 308 22.11 -7.75 14.86
N GLU A 309 23.02 -7.30 13.98
CA GLU A 309 23.56 -8.16 12.92
C GLU A 309 24.24 -9.38 13.59
N MET A 310 23.54 -10.51 13.64
CA MET A 310 24.05 -11.90 13.74
C MET A 310 25.32 -12.19 14.58
N ASN A 311 25.55 -11.50 15.71
CA ASN A 311 26.61 -11.89 16.65
C ASN A 311 26.12 -11.80 18.09
N VAL A 312 25.51 -12.90 18.53
CA VAL A 312 24.94 -13.10 19.86
C VAL A 312 26.02 -12.94 20.91
N ASN A 313 25.84 -11.98 21.83
CA ASN A 313 26.56 -11.97 23.08
C ASN A 313 26.08 -13.19 23.90
N MET A 314 26.86 -14.26 23.95
CA MET A 314 26.48 -15.59 24.46
C MET A 314 25.82 -15.55 25.87
N GLY A 315 26.18 -14.57 26.72
CA GLY A 315 25.59 -14.37 28.05
C GLY A 315 24.11 -13.92 28.03
N ASN A 316 23.67 -13.23 26.97
CA ASN A 316 22.27 -12.82 26.84
C ASN A 316 21.38 -14.02 26.50
N CYS A 317 21.86 -14.93 25.64
CA CYS A 317 21.13 -16.14 25.25
C CYS A 317 20.82 -17.05 26.46
N VAL A 318 21.81 -17.27 27.33
CA VAL A 318 21.63 -18.08 28.55
C VAL A 318 20.57 -17.49 29.47
N THR A 319 20.58 -16.18 29.65
CA THR A 319 19.63 -15.48 30.52
C THR A 319 18.19 -15.60 30.00
N ILE A 320 17.98 -15.44 28.69
CA ILE A 320 16.64 -15.56 28.10
C ILE A 320 16.16 -17.02 28.17
N ASN A 321 17.05 -17.99 27.97
CA ASN A 321 16.71 -19.41 28.16
C ASN A 321 16.25 -19.66 29.61
N MET A 322 16.96 -19.15 30.62
CA MET A 322 16.56 -19.28 32.03
C MET A 322 15.19 -18.64 32.29
N LEU A 323 14.93 -17.46 31.72
CA LEU A 323 13.64 -16.77 31.85
C LEU A 323 12.51 -17.62 31.26
N VAL A 324 12.66 -18.12 30.04
CA VAL A 324 11.64 -18.95 29.38
C VAL A 324 11.45 -20.27 30.11
N GLU A 325 12.53 -20.90 30.59
CA GLU A 325 12.45 -22.12 31.40
C GLU A 325 11.65 -21.87 32.70
N LEU A 326 11.89 -20.75 33.38
CA LEU A 326 11.15 -20.36 34.58
C LEU A 326 9.66 -20.12 34.26
N LEU A 327 9.35 -19.41 33.18
CA LEU A 327 7.96 -19.17 32.76
C LEU A 327 7.22 -20.49 32.47
N VAL A 328 7.88 -21.47 31.85
CA VAL A 328 7.30 -22.77 31.55
C VAL A 328 7.12 -23.62 32.82
N LYS A 329 8.09 -23.63 33.74
CA LYS A 329 8.01 -24.41 34.99
C LYS A 329 6.95 -23.85 35.95
N GLU A 330 6.90 -22.54 36.09
CA GLU A 330 6.03 -21.82 37.02
C GLU A 330 4.80 -21.26 36.29
N MET A 331 4.31 -21.98 35.27
CA MET A 331 3.23 -21.53 34.41
C MET A 331 1.98 -21.15 35.22
N ASP A 332 1.53 -22.01 36.13
CA ASP A 332 0.35 -21.77 36.97
C ASP A 332 0.53 -20.55 37.89
N THR A 333 1.76 -20.28 38.31
CA THR A 333 2.12 -19.15 39.17
C THR A 333 2.07 -17.80 38.43
N PHE A 334 2.36 -17.80 37.13
CA PHE A 334 2.38 -16.58 36.29
C PHE A 334 1.10 -16.35 35.49
N PHE A 335 0.44 -17.43 35.06
CA PHE A 335 -0.72 -17.42 34.18
C PHE A 335 -1.82 -18.36 34.72
N PRO A 336 -2.47 -18.01 35.85
CA PRO A 336 -3.45 -18.87 36.51
C PRO A 336 -4.75 -19.03 35.71
N ASP A 337 -5.05 -18.09 34.80
CA ASP A 337 -6.24 -18.16 33.95
C ASP A 337 -5.96 -19.08 32.76
N ASP A 338 -6.69 -20.19 32.66
CA ASP A 338 -6.59 -21.12 31.52
C ASP A 338 -7.16 -20.46 30.25
N VAL A 339 -6.28 -19.97 29.39
CA VAL A 339 -6.63 -19.45 28.06
C VAL A 339 -6.58 -20.54 26.99
N SER A 340 -6.08 -21.74 27.32
CA SER A 340 -6.00 -22.88 26.40
C SER A 340 -7.36 -23.51 26.10
N GLY A 341 -8.32 -23.40 27.03
CA GLY A 341 -9.71 -23.81 26.83
C GLY A 341 -10.55 -22.89 25.93
N LEU A 342 -10.04 -21.72 25.54
CA LEU A 342 -10.78 -20.73 24.74
C LEU A 342 -10.86 -21.09 23.25
N VAL A 343 -10.02 -22.01 22.77
CA VAL A 343 -9.92 -22.35 21.35
C VAL A 343 -9.85 -23.87 21.21
N THR A 344 -10.73 -24.44 20.40
CA THR A 344 -10.75 -25.88 20.11
C THR A 344 -10.53 -26.10 18.62
N ILE A 345 -10.15 -27.31 18.21
CA ILE A 345 -10.04 -27.60 16.77
C ILE A 345 -11.38 -27.38 16.03
N GLY A 346 -12.51 -27.49 16.75
CA GLY A 346 -13.84 -27.19 16.23
C GLY A 346 -14.04 -25.71 15.86
N SER A 347 -13.35 -24.77 16.54
CA SER A 347 -13.39 -23.34 16.17
C SER A 347 -12.50 -23.00 14.96
N LEU A 348 -11.68 -23.95 14.49
CA LEU A 348 -10.90 -23.83 13.26
C LEU A 348 -11.59 -24.46 12.03
N LEU A 349 -12.79 -25.04 12.21
CA LEU A 349 -13.60 -25.58 11.12
C LEU A 349 -14.52 -24.50 10.53
N PRO A 350 -14.73 -24.45 9.20
CA PRO A 350 -15.72 -23.55 8.59
C PRO A 350 -17.15 -23.82 9.12
N GLU A 351 -17.94 -22.76 9.32
CA GLU A 351 -19.32 -22.84 9.86
C GLU A 351 -20.26 -23.75 9.04
N GLU A 352 -20.03 -23.88 7.73
CA GLU A 352 -20.83 -24.71 6.83
C GLU A 352 -20.77 -26.21 7.17
N GLU A 353 -19.73 -26.69 7.86
CA GLU A 353 -19.57 -28.13 8.19
C GLU A 353 -19.87 -28.47 9.66
N LEU A 354 -20.04 -27.49 10.54
CA LEU A 354 -20.54 -27.73 11.91
C LEU A 354 -22.02 -28.14 11.88
N THR A 355 -22.77 -27.72 10.87
CA THR A 355 -24.18 -28.07 10.68
C THR A 355 -24.37 -29.49 10.12
N SER A 356 -23.42 -30.03 9.36
CA SER A 356 -23.52 -31.39 8.78
C SER A 356 -23.28 -32.50 9.80
N ARG A 357 -22.57 -32.23 10.90
CA ARG A 357 -22.36 -33.19 12.00
C ARG A 357 -23.53 -33.27 12.98
N ASN A 358 -24.29 -32.18 13.16
CA ASN A 358 -25.46 -32.16 14.04
C ASN A 358 -26.74 -32.69 13.37
N GLY A 359 -26.68 -33.12 12.09
CA GLY A 359 -27.81 -33.65 11.33
C GLY A 359 -27.90 -35.17 11.24
N ASN A 360 -26.96 -35.92 11.83
CA ASN A 360 -26.95 -37.40 11.83
C ASN A 360 -26.99 -37.95 13.27
N SER A 361 -28.04 -37.60 14.03
CA SER A 361 -28.41 -38.28 15.28
C SER A 361 -29.81 -38.84 15.18
#